data_AF-A0AAU0WFA0-F1
#
_entry.id   AF-A0AAU0WFA0-F1
#
_cell.length_a   1.000
_cell.length_b   1.000
_cell.length_c   1.000
_cell.angle_alpha   90.00
_cell.angle_beta   90.00
_cell.angle_gamma   90.00
#
_symmetry.space_group_name_H-M   'P 1'
#
loop_
_entity.id
_entity.type
_entity.pdbx_description
1 polymer ?
#
loop_
_entity_poly.entity_id
_entity_poly.type
_entity_poly.pdbx_seq_one_letter_code
_entity_poly.pdbx_strand_id
1 'polypeptide(L)'
;MSRGGRHVYTAVSALAAGALVLTGCSKGGSDASDNNKQDQKNAKAQQAAIKFGDAADSTGPAKAVPGAKTGGKLEVLQRDSYAHLDPAQIYVSDEGSLATLIHRGLTGYKSTDAKGVGHEVVGDLATDSGTTTDGGKTWKYTLKDGIKFADGTPITSADFRQTFERLFAPFINQGPTYLQQWLAGTTGADYRKLLPDGPYKGKHLPDSVLETPDAKTIVFHFKTPHPDLPYALAMAGYAVVSKKGDTQAKYDKNPVTSGPYKIQSFKSGKSMVLVKNTNWDPKTDPIRNQYVDEMDFTFNQQFETSTKALLADSGADQAGVSFNNQVDAGNLSKVLSDATLKSRTVAGYQPYVGQMNINMNHIKDKKIRQAIAYALPITPFIRAYGGSDAMEVAGGLISPTVTGYDSSFDPFGKKAKPAGDPVKAKKLLQEAGKVGMKLTFGYINTPEGQQYSTAMAAGLKKAGFNVQRQEIPAETYYDQIGKVNNNYDIYHSAWGADWPSASTVIPPLYDGRAVADGSANYSHVNDPKVDADIDAANAITDPAKSAAAWEKIDKYLLTDVVNVVPTAYYKQVQIAGSKVGGLVYDNVIGGIDPRRLYIK
;
A
#
# COMPACT_ATOMS: atom_id res chain seq x y z
N MET A 1 -9.10 -37.85 -30.07
CA MET A 1 -10.51 -37.63 -30.46
C MET A 1 -11.40 -38.04 -29.30
N SER A 2 -12.32 -37.14 -28.92
CA SER A 2 -13.59 -37.35 -28.22
C SER A 2 -13.78 -36.36 -27.07
N ARG A 3 -14.92 -35.68 -27.14
CA ARG A 3 -15.43 -34.57 -26.34
C ARG A 3 -16.34 -35.09 -25.23
N GLY A 4 -16.62 -34.22 -24.26
CA GLY A 4 -17.84 -34.22 -23.44
C GLY A 4 -17.55 -34.42 -21.96
N GLY A 5 -18.07 -33.64 -21.02
CA GLY A 5 -18.96 -32.48 -21.05
C GLY A 5 -19.05 -31.98 -19.60
N ARG A 6 -19.01 -30.66 -19.38
CA ARG A 6 -19.27 -30.08 -18.05
C ARG A 6 -20.75 -29.72 -17.97
N HIS A 7 -21.45 -30.37 -17.05
CA HIS A 7 -22.84 -30.04 -16.73
C HIS A 7 -22.91 -28.70 -16.00
N VAL A 8 -23.69 -27.80 -16.58
CA VAL A 8 -24.15 -26.54 -15.99
C VAL A 8 -25.38 -26.85 -15.14
N TYR A 9 -25.35 -26.48 -13.86
CA TYR A 9 -26.56 -26.38 -13.06
C TYR A 9 -26.99 -24.91 -12.98
N THR A 10 -28.03 -24.60 -13.73
CA THR A 10 -28.76 -23.34 -13.72
C THR A 10 -29.67 -23.32 -12.49
N ALA A 11 -29.42 -22.42 -11.55
CA ALA A 11 -30.38 -22.10 -10.49
C ALA A 11 -30.94 -20.71 -10.77
N VAL A 12 -32.19 -20.69 -11.24
CA VAL A 12 -33.04 -19.51 -11.41
C VAL A 12 -33.51 -19.09 -10.02
N SER A 13 -33.14 -17.89 -9.58
CA SER A 13 -33.72 -17.25 -8.40
C SER A 13 -34.32 -15.92 -8.78
N ALA A 14 -35.63 -15.83 -8.57
CA ALA A 14 -36.51 -14.77 -9.03
C ALA A 14 -36.20 -13.41 -8.37
N LEU A 15 -36.19 -12.38 -9.22
CA LEU A 15 -36.24 -10.97 -8.87
C LEU A 15 -37.53 -10.65 -8.11
N ALA A 16 -37.39 -10.15 -6.88
CA ALA A 16 -38.41 -9.32 -6.25
C ALA A 16 -37.86 -7.90 -6.13
N ALA A 17 -38.27 -7.05 -7.07
CA ALA A 17 -38.03 -5.61 -7.03
C ALA A 17 -38.90 -4.97 -5.95
N GLY A 18 -38.27 -4.30 -5.00
CA GLY A 18 -38.92 -3.44 -4.01
C GLY A 18 -38.21 -2.10 -3.96
N ALA A 19 -38.79 -1.11 -4.63
CA ALA A 19 -38.30 0.27 -4.65
C ALA A 19 -38.58 0.95 -3.31
N LEU A 20 -37.58 1.63 -2.74
CA LEU A 20 -37.78 2.75 -1.83
C LEU A 20 -36.86 3.91 -2.26
N VAL A 21 -37.46 4.82 -3.03
CA VAL A 21 -36.98 6.17 -3.22
C VAL A 21 -37.29 6.94 -1.94
N LEU A 22 -36.27 7.29 -1.18
CA LEU A 22 -36.35 8.40 -0.22
C LEU A 22 -35.15 9.31 -0.44
N THR A 23 -35.39 10.34 -1.25
CA THR A 23 -34.58 11.56 -1.32
C THR A 23 -34.63 12.27 0.03
N GLY A 24 -33.70 11.94 0.91
CA GLY A 24 -33.42 12.70 2.12
C GLY A 24 -32.23 13.64 1.88
N CYS A 25 -32.51 14.88 1.49
CA CYS A 25 -31.55 15.98 1.63
C CYS A 25 -31.36 16.26 3.12
N SER A 26 -30.45 15.54 3.79
CA SER A 26 -30.00 15.92 5.12
C SER A 26 -28.82 16.89 4.98
N LYS A 27 -29.10 18.18 5.12
CA LYS A 27 -28.12 19.17 5.55
C LYS A 27 -27.80 18.87 7.01
N GLY A 28 -26.83 17.99 7.27
CA GLY A 28 -26.24 17.76 8.58
C GLY A 28 -24.95 18.55 8.72
N GLY A 29 -25.07 19.84 9.01
CA GLY A 29 -23.92 20.69 9.36
C GLY A 29 -23.77 20.78 10.87
N SER A 30 -22.83 19.99 11.42
CA SER A 30 -22.08 20.29 12.65
C SER A 30 -20.99 19.21 12.84
N ASP A 31 -19.77 19.66 13.16
CA ASP A 31 -18.58 18.88 13.59
C ASP A 31 -17.70 18.15 12.55
N ALA A 32 -18.08 18.05 11.28
CA ALA A 32 -17.19 17.51 10.23
C ALA A 32 -15.98 18.42 9.89
N SER A 33 -16.04 19.71 10.23
CA SER A 33 -15.02 20.71 9.85
C SER A 33 -13.73 20.65 10.69
N ASP A 34 -13.79 20.18 11.94
CA ASP A 34 -12.62 20.13 12.82
C ASP A 34 -11.80 18.84 12.63
N ASN A 35 -12.45 17.70 12.39
CA ASN A 35 -11.75 16.46 12.03
C ASN A 35 -10.96 16.63 10.72
N ASN A 36 -11.57 17.26 9.69
CA ASN A 36 -10.89 17.44 8.40
C ASN A 36 -9.66 18.36 8.51
N LYS A 37 -9.70 19.40 9.35
CA LYS A 37 -8.53 20.27 9.61
C LYS A 37 -7.42 19.53 10.35
N GLN A 38 -7.78 18.68 11.32
CA GLN A 38 -6.80 17.89 12.06
C GLN A 38 -6.13 16.84 11.16
N ASP A 39 -6.91 16.17 10.30
CA ASP A 39 -6.38 15.22 9.31
C ASP A 39 -5.41 15.92 8.35
N GLN A 40 -5.79 17.09 7.83
CA GLN A 40 -4.94 17.89 6.94
C GLN A 40 -3.66 18.38 7.65
N LYS A 41 -3.73 18.71 8.94
CA LYS A 41 -2.55 19.07 9.73
C LYS A 41 -1.63 17.87 9.93
N ASN A 42 -2.19 16.70 10.23
CA ASN A 42 -1.42 15.46 10.36
C ASN A 42 -0.75 15.07 9.04
N ALA A 43 -1.48 15.15 7.92
CA ALA A 43 -0.92 14.90 6.59
C ALA A 43 0.23 15.86 6.25
N LYS A 44 0.10 17.16 6.55
CA LYS A 44 1.20 18.12 6.39
C LYS A 44 2.44 17.77 7.22
N ALA A 45 2.27 17.19 8.41
CA ALA A 45 3.39 16.73 9.22
C ALA A 45 4.09 15.51 8.59
N GLN A 46 3.36 14.66 7.86
CA GLN A 46 3.92 13.52 7.13
C GLN A 46 4.75 13.93 5.91
N GLN A 47 4.49 15.12 5.36
CA GLN A 47 5.30 15.71 4.29
C GLN A 47 6.68 16.18 4.78
N ALA A 48 6.95 16.21 6.10
CA ALA A 48 8.27 16.59 6.59
C ALA A 48 9.30 15.53 6.15
N ALA A 49 10.50 15.99 5.76
CA ALA A 49 11.60 15.09 5.46
C ALA A 49 11.88 14.19 6.67
N ILE A 50 11.77 12.87 6.49
CA ILE A 50 12.07 11.92 7.55
C ILE A 50 13.58 11.92 7.78
N LYS A 51 13.96 12.08 9.05
CA LYS A 51 15.36 12.01 9.45
C LYS A 51 15.85 10.56 9.39
N PHE A 52 17.06 10.39 8.87
CA PHE A 52 17.83 9.16 8.95
C PHE A 52 18.62 9.18 10.26
N GLY A 53 18.27 8.27 11.16
CA GLY A 53 18.78 8.19 12.52
C GLY A 53 20.18 7.58 12.60
N ASP A 54 20.94 8.04 13.58
CA ASP A 54 22.28 7.55 13.87
C ASP A 54 22.26 6.33 14.83
N ALA A 55 23.42 6.00 15.41
CA ALA A 55 23.54 4.89 16.35
C ALA A 55 22.76 5.10 17.66
N ALA A 56 22.67 6.33 18.16
CA ALA A 56 21.91 6.63 19.37
C ALA A 56 20.40 6.47 19.11
N ASP A 57 19.93 6.93 17.95
CA ASP A 57 18.54 6.78 17.52
C ASP A 57 18.12 5.32 17.29
N SER A 58 19.10 4.44 17.04
CA SER A 58 18.93 3.03 16.66
C SER A 58 19.12 2.05 17.82
N THR A 59 19.29 2.54 19.04
CA THR A 59 19.50 1.70 20.22
C THR A 59 18.17 1.32 20.88
N GLY A 60 17.96 0.02 21.14
CA GLY A 60 16.80 -0.47 21.88
C GLY A 60 16.97 -0.37 23.40
N PRO A 61 15.90 -0.60 24.18
CA PRO A 61 14.57 -1.01 23.72
C PRO A 61 13.73 0.15 23.17
N ALA A 62 12.74 -0.20 22.35
CA ALA A 62 11.68 0.70 21.94
C ALA A 62 11.02 1.37 23.16
N LYS A 63 10.54 2.61 22.96
CA LYS A 63 9.90 3.37 24.03
C LYS A 63 8.66 2.63 24.54
N ALA A 64 8.59 2.45 25.86
CA ALA A 64 7.46 1.82 26.50
C ALA A 64 6.16 2.61 26.26
N VAL A 65 5.08 1.90 25.93
CA VAL A 65 3.75 2.48 25.74
C VAL A 65 3.11 2.74 27.10
N PRO A 66 2.66 3.98 27.40
CA PRO A 66 2.04 4.28 28.69
C PRO A 66 0.83 3.38 28.97
N GLY A 67 0.79 2.80 30.17
CA GLY A 67 -0.29 1.90 30.61
C GLY A 67 -0.21 0.48 30.03
N ALA A 68 0.79 0.17 29.20
CA ALA A 68 0.96 -1.17 28.65
C ALA A 68 1.33 -2.19 29.72
N LYS A 69 0.67 -3.35 29.66
CA LYS A 69 1.00 -4.53 30.43
C LYS A 69 1.34 -5.66 29.47
N THR A 70 2.29 -6.48 29.88
CA THR A 70 2.61 -7.71 29.17
C THR A 70 1.60 -8.79 29.54
N GLY A 71 1.06 -9.47 28.55
CA GLY A 71 0.16 -10.59 28.73
C GLY A 71 -1.08 -10.53 27.84
N GLY A 72 -1.88 -11.59 27.93
CA GLY A 72 -3.21 -11.65 27.33
C GLY A 72 -3.19 -11.99 25.85
N LYS A 73 -4.40 -12.07 25.29
CA LYS A 73 -4.69 -12.50 23.93
C LYS A 73 -5.40 -11.39 23.16
N LEU A 74 -4.95 -11.14 21.93
CA LEU A 74 -5.54 -10.17 21.01
C LEU A 74 -6.28 -10.93 19.90
N GLU A 75 -7.52 -10.55 19.63
CA GLU A 75 -8.33 -11.12 18.54
C GLU A 75 -8.21 -10.22 17.32
N VAL A 76 -7.61 -10.72 16.23
CA VAL A 76 -7.34 -9.95 15.01
C VAL A 76 -8.33 -10.34 13.91
N LEU A 77 -9.31 -9.48 13.64
CA LEU A 77 -10.37 -9.67 12.65
C LEU A 77 -9.91 -9.12 11.30
N GLN A 78 -9.61 -9.99 10.34
CA GLN A 78 -9.02 -9.62 9.05
C GLN A 78 -10.00 -9.93 7.91
N ARG A 79 -10.17 -9.00 6.97
CA ARG A 79 -10.96 -9.26 5.75
C ARG A 79 -10.32 -10.33 4.89
N ASP A 80 -9.05 -10.16 4.56
CA ASP A 80 -8.34 -11.02 3.61
C ASP A 80 -7.33 -11.91 4.33
N SER A 81 -7.07 -13.09 3.76
CA SER A 81 -5.97 -13.94 4.21
C SER A 81 -4.66 -13.52 3.54
N TYR A 82 -3.54 -13.75 4.21
CA TYR A 82 -2.22 -13.46 3.65
C TYR A 82 -1.88 -14.43 2.52
N ALA A 83 -1.56 -13.92 1.33
CA ALA A 83 -1.11 -14.71 0.20
C ALA A 83 0.35 -15.15 0.41
N HIS A 84 1.14 -14.24 0.98
CA HIS A 84 2.58 -14.39 1.16
C HIS A 84 3.03 -14.18 2.61
N LEU A 85 4.02 -14.99 3.01
CA LEU A 85 4.73 -14.83 4.28
C LEU A 85 6.26 -14.71 4.07
N ASP A 86 6.78 -15.10 2.90
CA ASP A 86 8.18 -14.80 2.54
C ASP A 86 8.30 -13.27 2.42
N PRO A 87 9.21 -12.63 3.17
CA PRO A 87 9.37 -11.17 3.08
C PRO A 87 9.57 -10.72 1.63
N ALA A 88 10.32 -11.46 0.81
CA ALA A 88 10.57 -11.11 -0.59
C ALA A 88 9.35 -11.15 -1.51
N GLN A 89 8.21 -11.68 -1.05
CA GLN A 89 6.93 -11.73 -1.79
C GLN A 89 5.88 -10.78 -1.19
N ILE A 90 6.14 -10.19 -0.02
CA ILE A 90 5.23 -9.23 0.62
C ILE A 90 5.35 -7.87 -0.06
N TYR A 91 4.23 -7.37 -0.58
CA TYR A 91 4.12 -6.02 -1.17
C TYR A 91 2.91 -5.25 -0.69
N VAL A 92 1.79 -5.92 -0.42
CA VAL A 92 0.54 -5.26 -0.03
C VAL A 92 0.54 -4.87 1.45
N SER A 93 -0.14 -3.76 1.80
CA SER A 93 -0.11 -3.17 3.15
C SER A 93 -0.56 -4.11 4.27
N ASP A 94 -1.49 -5.02 3.96
CA ASP A 94 -2.07 -5.94 4.94
C ASP A 94 -1.02 -6.93 5.45
N GLU A 95 -0.25 -7.49 4.51
CA GLU A 95 0.91 -8.35 4.79
C GLU A 95 2.07 -7.53 5.36
N GLY A 96 2.24 -6.28 4.92
CA GLY A 96 3.22 -5.35 5.49
C GLY A 96 2.99 -5.10 6.99
N SER A 97 1.72 -4.91 7.40
CA SER A 97 1.34 -4.75 8.81
C SER A 97 1.71 -5.99 9.65
N LEU A 98 1.42 -7.19 9.15
CA LEU A 98 1.88 -8.44 9.78
C LEU A 98 3.40 -8.51 9.85
N ALA A 99 4.09 -8.18 8.77
CA ALA A 99 5.54 -8.26 8.68
C ALA A 99 6.24 -7.41 9.74
N THR A 100 5.64 -6.29 10.17
CA THR A 100 6.18 -5.49 11.29
C THR A 100 6.30 -6.28 12.59
N LEU A 101 5.54 -7.36 12.78
CA LEU A 101 5.56 -8.20 13.98
C LEU A 101 6.51 -9.40 13.88
N ILE A 102 6.72 -9.92 12.67
CA ILE A 102 7.43 -11.19 12.45
C ILE A 102 8.79 -11.01 11.75
N HIS A 103 9.03 -9.89 11.07
CA HIS A 103 10.24 -9.67 10.29
C HIS A 103 10.97 -8.38 10.70
N ARG A 104 12.30 -8.45 10.69
CA ARG A 104 13.23 -7.33 10.90
C ARG A 104 14.14 -7.16 9.68
N GLY A 105 14.51 -5.92 9.38
CA GLY A 105 15.36 -5.54 8.25
C GLY A 105 16.65 -4.84 8.68
N LEU A 106 17.43 -4.31 7.72
CA LEU A 106 18.57 -3.45 8.06
C LEU A 106 18.10 -2.18 8.75
N THR A 107 17.12 -1.51 8.15
CA THR A 107 16.51 -0.29 8.65
C THR A 107 15.03 -0.51 8.96
N GLY A 108 14.40 0.45 9.63
CA GLY A 108 12.97 0.45 9.88
C GLY A 108 12.47 1.80 10.38
N TYR A 109 11.16 2.02 10.30
CA TYR A 109 10.54 3.25 10.77
C TYR A 109 10.26 3.21 12.27
N LYS A 110 10.90 4.12 13.01
CA LYS A 110 10.66 4.37 14.44
C LYS A 110 9.75 5.58 14.60
N SER A 111 8.62 5.40 15.30
CA SER A 111 7.77 6.54 15.65
C SER A 111 8.47 7.42 16.69
N THR A 112 8.47 8.73 16.47
CA THR A 112 9.11 9.72 17.35
C THR A 112 8.15 10.37 18.34
N ASP A 113 6.86 10.09 18.23
CA ASP A 113 5.83 10.64 19.11
C ASP A 113 4.83 9.57 19.60
N ALA A 114 3.97 9.98 20.53
CA ALA A 114 2.91 9.11 21.06
C ALA A 114 1.66 9.09 20.16
N LYS A 115 1.59 9.96 19.15
CA LYS A 115 0.46 10.16 18.26
C LYS A 115 0.59 9.39 16.94
N GLY A 116 1.73 8.72 16.72
CA GLY A 116 2.02 7.95 15.51
C GLY A 116 2.24 8.83 14.28
N VAL A 117 2.54 10.12 14.48
CA VAL A 117 2.60 11.09 13.39
C VAL A 117 4.00 11.26 12.82
N GLY A 118 4.97 11.50 13.69
CA GLY A 118 6.38 11.65 13.34
C GLY A 118 7.11 10.32 13.30
N HIS A 119 8.00 10.19 12.33
CA HIS A 119 8.85 9.02 12.11
C HIS A 119 10.28 9.40 11.79
N GLU A 120 11.20 8.50 12.14
CA GLU A 120 12.59 8.46 11.71
C GLU A 120 12.86 7.09 11.07
N VAL A 121 13.71 7.02 10.05
CA VAL A 121 14.29 5.74 9.62
C VAL A 121 15.53 5.51 10.47
N VAL A 122 15.56 4.41 11.21
CA VAL A 122 16.68 4.04 12.09
C VAL A 122 17.24 2.68 11.70
N GLY A 123 18.39 2.31 12.26
CA GLY A 123 18.89 0.94 12.19
C GLY A 123 17.99 -0.01 12.99
N ASP A 124 17.37 -0.96 12.28
CA ASP A 124 16.60 -2.05 12.90
C ASP A 124 17.56 -3.16 13.33
N LEU A 125 18.06 -3.99 12.41
CA LEU A 125 19.16 -4.93 12.69
C LEU A 125 20.54 -4.28 12.50
N ALA A 126 20.61 -3.20 11.73
CA ALA A 126 21.82 -2.40 11.62
C ALA A 126 22.00 -1.46 12.83
N THR A 127 23.22 -1.00 13.06
CA THR A 127 23.57 -0.07 14.14
C THR A 127 23.06 1.34 13.85
N ASP A 128 22.81 1.71 12.60
CA ASP A 128 22.31 3.00 12.15
C ASP A 128 21.49 2.84 10.85
N SER A 129 20.99 3.95 10.30
CA SER A 129 20.23 3.96 9.03
C SER A 129 21.08 3.80 7.76
N GLY A 130 22.40 3.57 7.91
CA GLY A 130 23.37 3.45 6.83
C GLY A 130 24.27 4.68 6.71
N THR A 131 25.52 4.45 6.32
CA THR A 131 26.50 5.52 6.06
C THR A 131 26.88 5.55 4.59
N THR A 132 26.97 6.74 4.01
CA THR A 132 27.43 6.95 2.63
C THR A 132 28.54 7.99 2.58
N THR A 133 29.46 7.86 1.62
CA THR A 133 30.64 8.73 1.48
C THR A 133 30.70 9.43 0.12
N ASP A 134 29.83 9.06 -0.82
CA ASP A 134 29.88 9.47 -2.23
C ASP A 134 28.50 9.90 -2.76
N GLY A 135 27.66 10.44 -1.86
CA GLY A 135 26.33 10.96 -2.21
C GLY A 135 25.28 9.88 -2.47
N GLY A 136 25.48 8.66 -1.96
CA GLY A 136 24.51 7.57 -2.03
C GLY A 136 24.79 6.52 -3.11
N LYS A 137 26.00 6.50 -3.70
CA LYS A 137 26.43 5.41 -4.59
C LYS A 137 26.98 4.22 -3.82
N THR A 138 27.61 4.46 -2.67
CA THR A 138 28.12 3.45 -1.76
C THR A 138 27.45 3.62 -0.41
N TRP A 139 26.84 2.55 0.10
CA TRP A 139 26.19 2.53 1.41
C TRP A 139 26.74 1.38 2.25
N LYS A 140 27.22 1.71 3.46
CA LYS A 140 27.70 0.73 4.43
C LYS A 140 26.73 0.61 5.60
N TYR A 141 26.42 -0.63 5.95
CA TYR A 141 25.66 -1.02 7.14
C TYR A 141 26.51 -1.93 8.02
N THR A 142 26.39 -1.75 9.33
CA THR A 142 27.01 -2.62 10.34
C THR A 142 25.90 -3.26 11.17
N LEU A 143 25.91 -4.58 11.33
CA LEU A 143 24.91 -5.30 12.12
C LEU A 143 25.16 -5.16 13.63
N LYS A 144 24.07 -5.12 14.39
CA LYS A 144 24.07 -5.17 15.85
C LYS A 144 24.57 -6.51 16.38
N ASP A 145 25.02 -6.52 17.63
CA ASP A 145 25.36 -7.73 18.36
C ASP A 145 24.13 -8.48 18.88
N GLY A 146 24.26 -9.79 19.05
CA GLY A 146 23.27 -10.62 19.74
C GLY A 146 21.95 -10.85 19.00
N ILE A 147 21.82 -10.36 17.78
CA ILE A 147 20.62 -10.53 16.95
C ILE A 147 20.44 -11.98 16.47
N LYS A 148 19.21 -12.50 16.57
CA LYS A 148 18.88 -13.90 16.28
C LYS A 148 17.54 -14.03 15.57
N PHE A 149 17.42 -15.09 14.79
CA PHE A 149 16.15 -15.60 14.30
C PHE A 149 15.35 -16.30 15.41
N ALA A 150 14.07 -16.58 15.16
CA ALA A 150 13.18 -17.24 16.10
C ALA A 150 13.56 -18.69 16.43
N ASP A 151 14.37 -19.34 15.59
CA ASP A 151 14.97 -20.66 15.86
C ASP A 151 16.26 -20.57 16.73
N GLY A 152 16.69 -19.37 17.09
CA GLY A 152 17.87 -19.10 17.90
C GLY A 152 19.17 -18.96 17.11
N THR A 153 19.16 -19.15 15.79
CA THR A 153 20.34 -18.96 14.95
C THR A 153 20.75 -17.47 14.90
N PRO A 154 22.05 -17.14 14.98
CA PRO A 154 22.51 -15.76 14.84
C PRO A 154 22.23 -15.21 13.44
N ILE A 155 21.90 -13.92 13.35
CA ILE A 155 21.76 -13.21 12.07
C ILE A 155 23.12 -12.61 11.70
N THR A 156 23.56 -12.82 10.46
CA THR A 156 24.86 -12.35 9.95
C THR A 156 24.72 -11.64 8.59
N SER A 157 25.78 -10.98 8.13
CA SER A 157 25.85 -10.39 6.79
C SER A 157 25.61 -11.41 5.67
N ALA A 158 25.97 -12.68 5.89
CA ALA A 158 25.73 -13.76 4.92
C ALA A 158 24.24 -14.04 4.71
N ASP A 159 23.40 -13.83 5.74
CA ASP A 159 21.94 -13.91 5.63
C ASP A 159 21.39 -12.75 4.80
N PHE A 160 21.96 -11.55 4.94
CA PHE A 160 21.59 -10.41 4.10
C PHE A 160 22.06 -10.57 2.65
N ARG A 161 23.26 -11.11 2.40
CA ARG A 161 23.69 -11.46 1.04
C ARG A 161 22.71 -12.43 0.40
N GLN A 162 22.35 -13.50 1.11
CA GLN A 162 21.31 -14.42 0.66
C GLN A 162 20.00 -13.65 0.40
N THR A 163 19.54 -12.84 1.35
CA THR A 163 18.28 -12.07 1.26
C THR A 163 18.20 -11.28 -0.04
N PHE A 164 19.23 -10.49 -0.36
CA PHE A 164 19.21 -9.61 -1.54
C PHE A 164 19.46 -10.37 -2.85
N GLU A 165 20.28 -11.41 -2.85
CA GLU A 165 20.52 -12.22 -4.06
C GLU A 165 19.29 -13.07 -4.44
N ARG A 166 18.52 -13.55 -3.45
CA ARG A 166 17.27 -14.30 -3.70
C ARG A 166 16.24 -13.51 -4.49
N LEU A 167 16.26 -12.19 -4.36
CA LEU A 167 15.32 -11.28 -5.04
C LEU A 167 15.40 -11.33 -6.58
N PHE A 168 16.49 -11.89 -7.12
CA PHE A 168 16.66 -12.08 -8.56
C PHE A 168 16.07 -13.40 -9.07
N ALA A 169 15.71 -14.32 -8.17
CA ALA A 169 15.19 -15.63 -8.54
C ALA A 169 13.78 -15.55 -9.17
N PRO A 170 13.46 -16.42 -10.14
CA PRO A 170 12.22 -16.32 -10.92
C PRO A 170 10.96 -16.64 -10.12
N PHE A 171 11.07 -17.33 -8.97
CA PHE A 171 9.93 -17.61 -8.11
C PHE A 171 9.56 -16.41 -7.21
N ILE A 172 10.41 -15.37 -7.14
CA ILE A 172 10.09 -14.09 -6.52
C ILE A 172 9.49 -13.18 -7.59
N ASN A 173 8.19 -12.95 -7.51
CA ASN A 173 7.44 -12.24 -8.55
C ASN A 173 6.34 -11.31 -8.02
N GLN A 174 6.13 -11.22 -6.71
CA GLN A 174 5.14 -10.31 -6.11
C GLN A 174 5.75 -9.15 -5.31
N GLY A 175 6.93 -9.31 -4.70
CA GLY A 175 7.54 -8.31 -3.83
C GLY A 175 8.18 -7.11 -4.54
N PRO A 176 8.81 -6.18 -3.78
CA PRO A 176 9.35 -4.96 -4.35
C PRO A 176 10.55 -5.23 -5.23
N THR A 177 10.77 -4.34 -6.20
CA THR A 177 11.84 -4.52 -7.21
C THR A 177 12.86 -3.39 -7.25
N TYR A 178 12.73 -2.37 -6.39
CA TYR A 178 13.59 -1.20 -6.35
C TYR A 178 15.08 -1.56 -6.18
N LEU A 179 15.42 -2.33 -5.14
CA LEU A 179 16.81 -2.64 -4.83
C LEU A 179 17.50 -3.44 -5.94
N GLN A 180 16.80 -4.42 -6.52
CA GLN A 180 17.32 -5.26 -7.60
C GLN A 180 17.60 -4.42 -8.85
N GLN A 181 16.67 -3.53 -9.19
CA GLN A 181 16.81 -2.57 -10.29
C GLN A 181 18.00 -1.63 -10.07
N TRP A 182 18.17 -1.10 -8.85
CA TRP A 182 19.29 -0.23 -8.49
C TRP A 182 20.64 -0.96 -8.55
N LEU A 183 20.73 -2.17 -8.00
CA LEU A 183 21.94 -3.01 -8.05
C LEU A 183 22.34 -3.37 -9.49
N ALA A 184 21.35 -3.67 -10.34
CA ALA A 184 21.59 -3.93 -11.76
C ALA A 184 21.86 -2.66 -12.58
N GLY A 185 21.37 -1.51 -12.13
CA GLY A 185 21.37 -0.25 -12.86
C GLY A 185 20.49 -0.34 -14.12
N THR A 186 19.30 -0.91 -13.98
CA THR A 186 18.31 -1.07 -15.06
C THR A 186 16.89 -0.97 -14.49
N THR A 187 15.92 -0.60 -15.32
CA THR A 187 14.50 -0.55 -14.95
C THR A 187 13.75 -1.78 -15.47
N GLY A 188 12.54 -2.02 -14.95
CA GLY A 188 11.71 -3.14 -15.39
C GLY A 188 12.28 -4.50 -14.97
N ALA A 189 12.04 -5.55 -15.75
CA ALA A 189 12.39 -6.93 -15.38
C ALA A 189 13.85 -7.32 -15.68
N ASP A 190 14.60 -6.46 -16.36
CA ASP A 190 15.95 -6.75 -16.87
C ASP A 190 16.99 -6.95 -15.77
N TYR A 191 16.71 -6.52 -14.53
CA TYR A 191 17.59 -6.78 -13.39
C TYR A 191 17.87 -8.27 -13.20
N ARG A 192 16.93 -9.15 -13.57
CA ARG A 192 17.10 -10.61 -13.45
C ARG A 192 18.28 -11.13 -14.26
N LYS A 193 18.72 -10.43 -15.31
CA LYS A 193 19.89 -10.81 -16.09
C LYS A 193 21.19 -10.80 -15.26
N LEU A 194 21.25 -10.01 -14.18
CA LEU A 194 22.43 -9.91 -13.32
C LEU A 194 22.67 -11.21 -12.52
N LEU A 195 21.61 -11.86 -12.05
CA LEU A 195 21.68 -13.12 -11.30
C LEU A 195 20.43 -13.99 -11.55
N PRO A 196 20.27 -14.60 -12.74
CA PRO A 196 19.01 -15.19 -13.19
C PRO A 196 18.42 -16.30 -12.31
N ASP A 197 19.28 -17.04 -11.62
CA ASP A 197 18.89 -18.14 -10.73
C ASP A 197 18.90 -17.74 -9.25
N GLY A 198 19.06 -16.44 -8.94
CA GLY A 198 19.45 -16.01 -7.60
C GLY A 198 20.73 -16.73 -7.13
N PRO A 199 20.90 -16.95 -5.81
CA PRO A 199 22.09 -17.61 -5.27
C PRO A 199 22.07 -19.15 -5.44
N TYR A 200 21.04 -19.72 -6.08
CA TYR A 200 20.73 -21.15 -5.99
C TYR A 200 21.52 -22.07 -6.92
N LYS A 201 22.32 -21.50 -7.83
CA LYS A 201 23.24 -22.26 -8.71
C LYS A 201 24.72 -21.93 -8.48
N GLY A 202 25.06 -21.51 -7.26
CA GLY A 202 26.45 -21.26 -6.84
C GLY A 202 27.07 -20.00 -7.42
N LYS A 203 26.28 -19.14 -8.07
CA LYS A 203 26.69 -17.78 -8.47
C LYS A 203 26.21 -16.79 -7.42
N HIS A 204 27.01 -15.76 -7.22
CA HIS A 204 26.74 -14.65 -6.31
C HIS A 204 26.95 -13.33 -7.07
N LEU A 205 26.35 -12.25 -6.58
CA LEU A 205 26.68 -10.92 -7.06
C LEU A 205 28.17 -10.65 -6.81
N PRO A 206 28.88 -9.93 -7.68
CA PRO A 206 30.25 -9.52 -7.38
C PRO A 206 30.27 -8.54 -6.21
N ASP A 207 31.36 -8.54 -5.45
CA ASP A 207 31.53 -7.63 -4.31
C ASP A 207 31.50 -6.15 -4.74
N SER A 208 31.80 -5.85 -6.00
CA SER A 208 31.62 -4.51 -6.59
C SER A 208 30.16 -4.07 -6.75
N VAL A 209 29.19 -4.90 -6.34
CA VAL A 209 27.74 -4.63 -6.34
C VAL A 209 27.19 -4.83 -4.94
N LEU A 210 27.51 -5.94 -4.29
CA LEU A 210 27.09 -6.27 -2.92
C LEU A 210 28.22 -6.99 -2.19
N GLU A 211 28.88 -6.29 -1.27
CA GLU A 211 30.00 -6.80 -0.48
C GLU A 211 29.53 -7.19 0.93
N THR A 212 30.08 -8.29 1.46
CA THR A 212 29.92 -8.70 2.86
C THR A 212 31.28 -9.16 3.40
N PRO A 213 32.18 -8.21 3.74
CA PRO A 213 33.60 -8.52 3.99
C PRO A 213 33.84 -9.28 5.30
N ASP A 214 32.89 -9.21 6.23
CA ASP A 214 32.90 -9.91 7.50
C ASP A 214 31.45 -10.25 7.90
N ALA A 215 31.26 -10.90 9.05
CA ALA A 215 29.95 -11.37 9.53
C ALA A 215 28.93 -10.27 9.89
N LYS A 216 29.33 -9.00 9.95
CA LYS A 216 28.49 -7.86 10.37
C LYS A 216 28.44 -6.71 9.37
N THR A 217 29.35 -6.66 8.42
CA THR A 217 29.40 -5.56 7.45
C THR A 217 28.69 -5.93 6.16
N ILE A 218 27.86 -5.02 5.65
CA ILE A 218 27.22 -5.11 4.33
C ILE A 218 27.47 -3.79 3.60
N VAL A 219 27.93 -3.86 2.36
CA VAL A 219 28.19 -2.67 1.52
C VAL A 219 27.47 -2.82 0.19
N PHE A 220 26.62 -1.84 -0.14
CA PHE A 220 25.95 -1.74 -1.43
C PHE A 220 26.74 -0.78 -2.32
N HIS A 221 26.92 -1.17 -3.59
CA HIS A 221 27.56 -0.34 -4.61
C HIS A 221 26.61 -0.17 -5.80
N PHE A 222 26.24 1.08 -6.07
CA PHE A 222 25.36 1.46 -7.16
C PHE A 222 26.08 2.26 -8.23
N LYS A 223 25.61 2.12 -9.47
CA LYS A 223 26.12 2.91 -10.61
C LYS A 223 25.73 4.39 -10.50
N THR A 224 24.54 4.64 -9.97
CA THR A 224 23.94 5.97 -9.77
C THR A 224 23.62 6.20 -8.29
N PRO A 225 23.55 7.46 -7.82
CA PRO A 225 23.16 7.74 -6.45
C PRO A 225 21.75 7.25 -6.13
N HIS A 226 21.57 6.58 -5.00
CA HIS A 226 20.26 6.18 -4.45
C HIS A 226 20.14 6.67 -2.99
N PRO A 227 19.74 7.94 -2.77
CA PRO A 227 19.58 8.51 -1.44
C PRO A 227 18.43 7.88 -0.65
N ASP A 228 17.48 7.24 -1.35
CA ASP A 228 16.30 6.59 -0.76
C ASP A 228 16.59 5.17 -0.22
N LEU A 229 17.84 4.66 -0.28
CA LEU A 229 18.15 3.29 0.16
C LEU A 229 17.68 2.99 1.60
N PRO A 230 17.86 3.88 2.61
CA PRO A 230 17.37 3.61 3.95
C PRO A 230 15.85 3.42 4.03
N TYR A 231 15.08 4.13 3.18
CA TYR A 231 13.63 3.93 3.08
C TYR A 231 13.30 2.58 2.44
N ALA A 232 13.94 2.26 1.31
CA ALA A 232 13.70 1.01 0.63
C ALA A 232 13.97 -0.17 1.56
N LEU A 233 15.11 -0.18 2.26
CA LEU A 233 15.48 -1.24 3.21
C LEU A 233 14.58 -1.35 4.46
N ALA A 234 13.70 -0.36 4.70
CA ALA A 234 12.69 -0.42 5.74
C ALA A 234 11.41 -1.16 5.31
N MET A 235 11.24 -1.44 4.01
CA MET A 235 10.12 -2.23 3.51
C MET A 235 10.24 -3.71 3.94
N ALA A 236 9.10 -4.33 4.23
CA ALA A 236 9.02 -5.76 4.57
C ALA A 236 9.66 -6.67 3.51
N GLY A 237 9.55 -6.27 2.23
CA GLY A 237 10.17 -6.89 1.06
C GLY A 237 11.65 -7.23 1.17
N TYR A 238 12.38 -6.48 2.00
CA TYR A 238 13.82 -6.56 2.15
C TYR A 238 14.25 -7.00 3.55
N ALA A 239 13.29 -7.51 4.35
CA ALA A 239 13.60 -8.09 5.64
C ALA A 239 14.44 -9.36 5.53
N VAL A 240 15.25 -9.62 6.55
CA VAL A 240 16.28 -10.66 6.49
C VAL A 240 15.69 -12.07 6.41
N VAL A 241 16.28 -12.90 5.55
CA VAL A 241 15.97 -14.32 5.37
C VAL A 241 17.14 -15.16 5.86
N SER A 242 16.84 -16.20 6.64
CA SER A 242 17.85 -17.15 7.12
C SER A 242 18.44 -17.91 5.93
N LYS A 243 19.76 -17.78 5.71
CA LYS A 243 20.44 -18.54 4.65
C LYS A 243 20.31 -20.05 4.84
N LYS A 244 20.34 -20.51 6.09
CA LYS A 244 20.18 -21.93 6.44
C LYS A 244 18.73 -22.39 6.32
N GLY A 245 17.77 -21.51 6.64
CA GLY A 245 16.33 -21.80 6.62
C GLY A 245 15.64 -21.58 5.27
N ASP A 246 16.34 -21.04 4.28
CA ASP A 246 15.77 -20.72 2.97
C ASP A 246 15.38 -21.96 2.18
N THR A 247 14.08 -22.19 2.07
CA THR A 247 13.48 -23.32 1.33
C THR A 247 12.97 -22.91 -0.05
N GLN A 248 13.53 -21.83 -0.63
CA GLN A 248 13.13 -21.27 -1.91
C GLN A 248 11.63 -20.92 -1.91
N ALA A 249 10.88 -21.29 -2.95
CA ALA A 249 9.44 -21.01 -3.05
C ALA A 249 8.61 -21.56 -1.87
N LYS A 250 9.08 -22.61 -1.17
CA LYS A 250 8.37 -23.15 0.01
C LYS A 250 8.49 -22.26 1.25
N TYR A 251 9.45 -21.33 1.27
CA TYR A 251 9.67 -20.42 2.38
C TYR A 251 8.44 -19.52 2.62
N ASP A 252 7.68 -19.25 1.56
CA ASP A 252 6.45 -18.45 1.58
C ASP A 252 5.34 -19.01 2.47
N LYS A 253 5.38 -20.28 2.85
CA LYS A 253 4.35 -20.89 3.71
C LYS A 253 4.79 -21.07 5.15
N ASN A 254 6.09 -21.01 5.43
CA ASN A 254 6.62 -21.17 6.77
C ASN A 254 8.01 -20.51 6.89
N PRO A 255 8.07 -19.17 6.86
CA PRO A 255 9.33 -18.45 6.95
C PRO A 255 9.90 -18.53 8.38
N VAL A 256 11.23 -18.50 8.50
CA VAL A 256 11.89 -18.27 9.79
C VAL A 256 11.75 -16.78 10.12
N THR A 257 11.17 -16.45 11.27
CA THR A 257 10.87 -15.08 11.68
C THR A 257 12.05 -14.47 12.46
N SER A 258 12.19 -13.14 12.44
CA SER A 258 13.24 -12.39 13.17
C SER A 258 12.67 -11.32 14.10
N GLY A 259 11.38 -11.02 13.99
CA GLY A 259 10.66 -10.04 14.81
C GLY A 259 10.27 -10.54 16.21
N PRO A 260 9.56 -9.69 16.97
CA PRO A 260 9.08 -10.01 18.32
C PRO A 260 8.07 -11.16 18.35
N TYR A 261 7.45 -11.54 17.23
CA TYR A 261 6.51 -12.66 17.19
C TYR A 261 6.97 -13.73 16.19
N LYS A 262 6.52 -14.96 16.43
CA LYS A 262 6.68 -16.09 15.53
C LYS A 262 5.35 -16.74 15.22
N ILE A 263 5.26 -17.34 14.04
CA ILE A 263 4.06 -18.03 13.58
C ILE A 263 3.98 -19.37 14.33
N GLN A 264 2.91 -19.58 15.10
CA GLN A 264 2.62 -20.87 15.72
C GLN A 264 1.82 -21.75 14.76
N SER A 265 0.83 -21.17 14.06
CA SER A 265 0.06 -21.87 13.04
C SER A 265 -0.51 -20.91 12.00
N PHE A 266 -0.65 -21.38 10.76
CA PHE A 266 -1.33 -20.65 9.70
C PHE A 266 -2.16 -21.63 8.86
N LYS A 267 -3.46 -21.36 8.77
CA LYS A 267 -4.44 -22.06 7.93
C LYS A 267 -4.97 -21.05 6.93
N SER A 268 -4.42 -21.07 5.71
CA SER A 268 -4.79 -20.17 4.61
C SER A 268 -6.30 -20.03 4.47
N GLY A 269 -6.80 -18.80 4.37
CA GLY A 269 -8.22 -18.49 4.25
C GLY A 269 -9.05 -18.72 5.52
N LYS A 270 -8.46 -19.15 6.64
CA LYS A 270 -9.18 -19.47 7.88
C LYS A 270 -8.64 -18.76 9.12
N SER A 271 -7.40 -19.04 9.51
CA SER A 271 -6.85 -18.52 10.78
C SER A 271 -5.32 -18.46 10.79
N MET A 272 -4.76 -17.61 11.65
CA MET A 272 -3.33 -17.59 12.01
C MET A 272 -3.19 -17.38 13.52
N VAL A 273 -2.16 -17.97 14.13
CA VAL A 273 -1.80 -17.71 15.53
C VAL A 273 -0.35 -17.27 15.58
N LEU A 274 -0.12 -16.09 16.15
CA LEU A 274 1.22 -15.60 16.49
C LEU A 274 1.45 -15.71 18.00
N VAL A 275 2.65 -16.14 18.37
CA VAL A 275 3.10 -16.15 19.77
C VAL A 275 4.43 -15.44 19.90
N LYS A 276 4.81 -15.08 21.12
CA LYS A 276 6.10 -14.43 21.39
C LYS A 276 7.29 -15.22 20.81
N ASN A 277 8.19 -14.49 20.17
CA ASN A 277 9.53 -14.97 19.86
C ASN A 277 10.43 -14.78 21.09
N THR A 278 10.78 -15.88 21.77
CA THR A 278 11.64 -15.86 22.96
C THR A 278 13.12 -15.63 22.63
N ASN A 279 13.51 -15.68 21.35
CA ASN A 279 14.88 -15.41 20.90
C ASN A 279 15.08 -13.96 20.45
N TRP A 280 14.02 -13.15 20.39
CA TRP A 280 14.10 -11.72 20.13
C TRP A 280 14.52 -10.98 21.40
N ASP A 281 15.55 -10.12 21.30
CA ASP A 281 16.02 -9.28 22.40
C ASP A 281 15.53 -7.83 22.21
N PRO A 282 14.66 -7.31 23.10
CA PRO A 282 14.19 -5.93 23.03
C PRO A 282 15.33 -4.91 23.05
N LYS A 283 16.47 -5.19 23.71
CA LYS A 283 17.61 -4.25 23.75
C LYS A 283 18.21 -3.97 22.37
N THR A 284 17.97 -4.86 21.41
CA THR A 284 18.45 -4.70 20.03
C THR A 284 17.43 -4.03 19.11
N ASP A 285 16.19 -3.78 19.57
CA ASP A 285 15.08 -3.33 18.75
C ASP A 285 14.54 -1.98 19.25
N PRO A 286 14.85 -0.86 18.55
CA PRO A 286 14.37 0.47 18.91
C PRO A 286 12.92 0.74 18.45
N ILE A 287 12.31 -0.20 17.71
CA ILE A 287 11.06 0.04 16.97
C ILE A 287 9.88 -0.66 17.64
N ARG A 288 10.05 -1.90 18.10
CA ARG A 288 8.93 -2.79 18.42
C ARG A 288 8.84 -3.11 19.91
N ASN A 289 7.61 -3.27 20.40
CA ASN A 289 7.32 -3.86 21.71
C ASN A 289 6.72 -5.27 21.52
N GLN A 290 6.72 -6.08 22.59
CA GLN A 290 6.22 -7.46 22.61
C GLN A 290 5.28 -7.68 23.82
N TYR A 291 4.18 -6.91 23.89
CA TYR A 291 3.30 -6.93 25.07
C TYR A 291 2.37 -8.15 25.11
N VAL A 292 1.61 -8.38 24.04
CA VAL A 292 0.61 -9.45 23.94
C VAL A 292 1.29 -10.83 23.89
N ASP A 293 0.75 -11.85 24.57
CA ASP A 293 1.30 -13.21 24.55
C ASP A 293 0.97 -13.96 23.25
N GLU A 294 -0.28 -13.78 22.78
CA GLU A 294 -0.85 -14.47 21.64
C GLU A 294 -1.76 -13.53 20.81
N MET A 295 -1.63 -13.61 19.48
CA MET A 295 -2.55 -12.92 18.56
C MET A 295 -3.25 -13.95 17.68
N ASP A 296 -4.57 -14.01 17.78
CA ASP A 296 -5.42 -14.93 17.02
C ASP A 296 -6.08 -14.20 15.86
N PHE A 297 -5.67 -14.54 14.65
CA PHE A 297 -6.22 -13.97 13.44
C PHE A 297 -7.37 -14.84 12.92
N THR A 298 -8.49 -14.20 12.64
CA THR A 298 -9.61 -14.80 11.90
C THR A 298 -9.78 -14.06 10.58
N PHE A 299 -9.76 -14.79 9.46
CA PHE A 299 -9.90 -14.24 8.11
C PHE A 299 -11.36 -14.19 7.64
N ASN A 300 -11.60 -13.59 6.47
CA ASN A 300 -12.92 -13.40 5.85
C ASN A 300 -13.88 -12.53 6.67
N GLN A 301 -13.36 -11.64 7.51
CA GLN A 301 -14.14 -10.68 8.28
C GLN A 301 -14.36 -9.42 7.43
N GLN A 302 -15.47 -9.36 6.69
CA GLN A 302 -15.84 -8.16 5.91
C GLN A 302 -15.99 -6.94 6.83
N PHE A 303 -15.88 -5.72 6.27
CA PHE A 303 -15.96 -4.48 7.06
C PHE A 303 -17.18 -4.44 7.98
N GLU A 304 -18.36 -4.83 7.47
CA GLU A 304 -19.59 -4.89 8.28
C GLU A 304 -19.49 -5.93 9.41
N THR A 305 -18.94 -7.11 9.13
CA THR A 305 -18.81 -8.19 10.12
C THR A 305 -17.85 -7.81 11.24
N SER A 306 -16.65 -7.30 10.91
CA SER A 306 -15.69 -6.85 11.91
C SER A 306 -16.22 -5.65 12.69
N THR A 307 -16.86 -4.69 12.01
CA THR A 307 -17.42 -3.51 12.69
C THR A 307 -18.50 -3.93 13.67
N LYS A 308 -19.42 -4.83 13.28
CA LYS A 308 -20.48 -5.34 14.16
C LYS A 308 -19.92 -6.02 15.42
N ALA A 309 -18.88 -6.86 15.28
CA ALA A 309 -18.23 -7.50 16.42
C ALA A 309 -17.61 -6.46 17.38
N LEU A 310 -16.84 -5.51 16.85
CA LEU A 310 -16.16 -4.48 17.65
C LEU A 310 -17.13 -3.49 18.31
N LEU A 311 -18.30 -3.26 17.68
CA LEU A 311 -19.40 -2.49 18.27
C LEU A 311 -20.15 -3.26 19.36
N ALA A 312 -20.27 -4.59 19.24
CA ALA A 312 -20.87 -5.42 20.27
C ALA A 312 -20.03 -5.44 21.55
N ASP A 313 -18.69 -5.40 21.41
CA ASP A 313 -17.74 -5.24 22.52
C ASP A 313 -17.99 -6.23 23.68
N SER A 314 -18.26 -7.49 23.33
CA SER A 314 -18.66 -8.54 24.27
C SER A 314 -17.74 -9.77 24.15
N GLY A 315 -17.46 -10.42 25.28
CA GLY A 315 -16.60 -11.61 25.29
C GLY A 315 -15.23 -11.35 24.64
N ALA A 316 -14.90 -12.12 23.61
CA ALA A 316 -13.64 -12.02 22.87
C ALA A 316 -13.51 -10.69 22.08
N ASP A 317 -14.63 -10.11 21.64
CA ASP A 317 -14.64 -8.87 20.84
C ASP A 317 -14.07 -7.67 21.62
N GLN A 318 -14.05 -7.74 22.96
CA GLN A 318 -13.42 -6.71 23.80
C GLN A 318 -11.90 -6.61 23.59
N ALA A 319 -11.27 -7.72 23.19
CA ALA A 319 -9.87 -7.79 22.77
C ALA A 319 -9.72 -7.78 21.24
N GLY A 320 -10.79 -7.43 20.52
CA GLY A 320 -10.84 -7.39 19.06
C GLY A 320 -10.13 -6.18 18.46
N VAL A 321 -9.43 -6.38 17.36
CA VAL A 321 -8.89 -5.31 16.52
C VAL A 321 -8.81 -5.80 15.07
N SER A 322 -8.67 -4.88 14.12
CA SER A 322 -8.23 -5.21 12.77
C SER A 322 -7.01 -4.37 12.44
N PHE A 323 -6.06 -4.92 11.67
CA PHE A 323 -4.89 -4.14 11.24
C PHE A 323 -5.20 -3.31 9.98
N ASN A 324 -6.17 -3.73 9.17
CA ASN A 324 -6.49 -3.15 7.87
C ASN A 324 -7.98 -2.82 7.67
N ASN A 325 -8.91 -3.43 8.43
CA ASN A 325 -10.32 -3.11 8.26
C ASN A 325 -10.62 -1.73 8.84
N GLN A 326 -11.27 -0.91 8.01
CA GLN A 326 -11.96 0.28 8.46
C GLN A 326 -13.34 -0.04 9.01
N VAL A 327 -13.90 0.90 9.76
CA VAL A 327 -15.32 0.95 10.12
C VAL A 327 -16.14 0.93 8.83
N ASP A 328 -17.16 0.09 8.77
CA ASP A 328 -18.02 0.01 7.59
C ASP A 328 -18.77 1.33 7.33
N ALA A 329 -19.08 1.58 6.06
CA ALA A 329 -19.72 2.82 5.62
C ALA A 329 -21.07 3.10 6.31
N GLY A 330 -21.82 2.05 6.68
CA GLY A 330 -23.13 2.18 7.33
C GLY A 330 -23.06 2.59 8.80
N ASN A 331 -21.96 2.27 9.50
CA ASN A 331 -21.76 2.60 10.91
C ASN A 331 -20.81 3.77 11.15
N LEU A 332 -20.09 4.25 10.13
CA LEU A 332 -19.05 5.28 10.28
C LEU A 332 -19.54 6.55 10.99
N SER A 333 -20.67 7.12 10.54
CA SER A 333 -21.24 8.33 11.15
C SER A 333 -21.62 8.10 12.62
N LYS A 334 -22.24 6.95 12.94
CA LYS A 334 -22.58 6.57 14.31
C LYS A 334 -21.34 6.50 15.20
N VAL A 335 -20.30 5.80 14.73
CA VAL A 335 -19.03 5.64 15.45
C VAL A 335 -18.37 6.98 15.74
N LEU A 336 -18.37 7.90 14.77
CA LEU A 336 -17.75 9.22 14.92
C LEU A 336 -18.58 10.19 15.77
N SER A 337 -19.90 9.99 15.86
CA SER A 337 -20.80 10.83 16.68
C SER A 337 -20.91 10.38 18.14
N ASP A 338 -20.69 9.10 18.43
CA ASP A 338 -20.77 8.56 19.79
C ASP A 338 -19.41 8.68 20.49
N ALA A 339 -19.34 9.43 21.59
CA ALA A 339 -18.07 9.69 22.29
C ALA A 339 -17.39 8.42 22.84
N THR A 340 -18.16 7.42 23.26
CA THR A 340 -17.62 6.15 23.76
C THR A 340 -17.02 5.35 22.62
N LEU A 341 -17.72 5.25 21.49
CA LEU A 341 -17.21 4.57 20.30
C LEU A 341 -16.01 5.30 19.72
N LYS A 342 -16.08 6.62 19.55
CA LYS A 342 -15.00 7.46 19.06
C LYS A 342 -13.72 7.33 19.91
N SER A 343 -13.84 7.16 21.23
CA SER A 343 -12.69 6.95 22.11
C SER A 343 -11.92 5.65 21.85
N ARG A 344 -12.53 4.70 21.12
CA ARG A 344 -11.92 3.43 20.69
C ARG A 344 -11.45 3.45 19.24
N THR A 345 -11.42 4.63 18.60
CA THR A 345 -11.04 4.76 17.19
C THR A 345 -9.66 5.37 17.01
N VAL A 346 -9.06 5.06 15.87
CA VAL A 346 -7.96 5.83 15.28
C VAL A 346 -8.38 6.28 13.88
N ALA A 347 -7.85 7.42 13.44
CA ALA A 347 -8.15 7.95 12.13
C ALA A 347 -6.96 8.71 11.53
N GLY A 348 -6.83 8.64 10.20
CA GLY A 348 -5.82 9.42 9.47
C GLY A 348 -5.88 9.21 7.97
N TYR A 349 -5.03 9.97 7.25
CA TYR A 349 -4.81 9.80 5.83
C TYR A 349 -3.95 8.57 5.56
N GLN A 350 -4.34 7.79 4.55
CA GLN A 350 -3.50 6.76 3.99
C GLN A 350 -2.61 7.32 2.86
N PRO A 351 -1.50 6.64 2.51
CA PRO A 351 -0.66 7.06 1.40
C PRO A 351 -1.31 6.86 0.01
N TYR A 352 -2.49 6.24 -0.03
CA TYR A 352 -3.16 5.83 -1.27
C TYR A 352 -3.87 6.98 -2.00
N VAL A 353 -3.66 7.03 -3.32
CA VAL A 353 -4.49 7.77 -4.26
C VAL A 353 -5.26 6.77 -5.14
N GLY A 354 -6.57 6.92 -5.16
CA GLY A 354 -7.46 6.19 -6.07
C GLY A 354 -7.53 6.87 -7.41
N GLN A 355 -7.60 6.07 -8.47
CA GLN A 355 -7.64 6.59 -9.83
C GLN A 355 -8.44 5.68 -10.76
N MET A 356 -9.17 6.30 -11.69
CA MET A 356 -9.73 5.61 -12.84
C MET A 356 -8.71 5.64 -13.97
N ASN A 357 -8.11 4.51 -14.29
CA ASN A 357 -7.17 4.39 -15.39
C ASN A 357 -7.90 4.46 -16.71
N ILE A 358 -7.28 5.11 -17.70
CA ILE A 358 -7.71 5.12 -19.10
C ILE A 358 -6.68 4.32 -19.88
N ASN A 359 -7.09 3.17 -20.42
CA ASN A 359 -6.20 2.29 -21.17
C ASN A 359 -5.76 2.98 -22.48
N MET A 360 -4.51 3.44 -22.54
CA MET A 360 -3.99 4.20 -23.68
C MET A 360 -3.75 3.34 -24.92
N ASN A 361 -3.68 2.00 -24.79
CA ASN A 361 -3.66 1.09 -25.94
C ASN A 361 -5.01 1.11 -26.68
N HIS A 362 -6.11 1.28 -25.95
CA HIS A 362 -7.47 1.36 -26.51
C HIS A 362 -7.88 2.79 -26.87
N ILE A 363 -7.59 3.77 -26.00
CA ILE A 363 -8.06 5.17 -26.12
C ILE A 363 -6.90 6.12 -26.44
N LYS A 364 -6.50 6.13 -27.72
CA LYS A 364 -5.37 6.93 -28.22
C LYS A 364 -5.67 8.42 -28.38
N ASP A 365 -6.93 8.79 -28.64
CA ASP A 365 -7.32 10.19 -28.86
C ASP A 365 -7.45 10.95 -27.53
N LYS A 366 -6.63 11.98 -27.35
CA LYS A 366 -6.62 12.85 -26.17
C LYS A 366 -7.98 13.50 -25.90
N LYS A 367 -8.76 13.85 -26.93
CA LYS A 367 -10.09 14.45 -26.74
C LYS A 367 -11.06 13.47 -26.09
N ILE A 368 -10.98 12.18 -26.43
CA ILE A 368 -11.80 11.14 -25.80
C ILE A 368 -11.38 10.94 -24.34
N ARG A 369 -10.06 10.93 -24.06
CA ARG A 369 -9.55 10.86 -22.68
C ARG A 369 -10.00 12.05 -21.84
N GLN A 370 -9.94 13.27 -22.39
CA GLN A 370 -10.47 14.47 -21.75
C GLN A 370 -11.99 14.39 -21.54
N ALA A 371 -12.74 13.84 -22.49
CA ALA A 371 -14.18 13.64 -22.34
C ALA A 371 -14.50 12.69 -21.19
N ILE A 372 -13.77 11.57 -21.05
CA ILE A 372 -13.89 10.66 -19.91
C ILE A 372 -13.56 11.40 -18.61
N ALA A 373 -12.44 12.11 -18.57
CA ALA A 373 -12.00 12.86 -17.39
C ALA A 373 -13.03 13.88 -16.92
N TYR A 374 -13.62 14.67 -17.82
CA TYR A 374 -14.69 15.60 -17.44
C TYR A 374 -15.99 14.89 -17.06
N ALA A 375 -16.39 13.83 -17.77
CA ALA A 375 -17.66 13.13 -17.54
C ALA A 375 -17.76 12.34 -16.24
N LEU A 376 -16.66 11.74 -15.78
CA LEU A 376 -16.68 10.74 -14.70
C LEU A 376 -17.19 11.34 -13.37
N PRO A 377 -18.30 10.86 -12.80
CA PRO A 377 -18.76 11.31 -11.49
C PRO A 377 -18.00 10.58 -10.38
N ILE A 378 -17.30 11.31 -9.51
CA ILE A 378 -16.50 10.77 -8.42
C ILE A 378 -17.32 10.53 -7.14
N THR A 379 -18.39 11.31 -6.93
CA THR A 379 -19.23 11.19 -5.72
C THR A 379 -19.74 9.77 -5.41
N PRO A 380 -20.18 8.96 -6.40
CA PRO A 380 -20.61 7.59 -6.12
C PRO A 380 -19.50 6.69 -5.56
N PHE A 381 -18.25 6.91 -5.98
CA PHE A 381 -17.11 6.17 -5.44
C PHE A 381 -16.87 6.53 -3.98
N ILE A 382 -16.76 7.83 -3.68
CA ILE A 382 -16.58 8.32 -2.31
C ILE A 382 -17.71 7.83 -1.38
N ARG A 383 -18.96 7.85 -1.85
CA ARG A 383 -20.11 7.38 -1.06
C ARG A 383 -20.04 5.89 -0.75
N ALA A 384 -19.62 5.06 -1.71
CA ALA A 384 -19.56 3.61 -1.52
C ALA A 384 -18.63 3.21 -0.36
N TYR A 385 -17.63 4.05 -0.03
CA TYR A 385 -16.66 3.80 1.03
C TYR A 385 -16.90 4.61 2.32
N GLY A 386 -18.05 5.27 2.48
CA GLY A 386 -18.37 5.99 3.72
C GLY A 386 -18.33 7.53 3.62
N GLY A 387 -18.18 8.08 2.43
CA GLY A 387 -18.29 9.52 2.22
C GLY A 387 -17.03 10.31 2.58
N SER A 388 -17.20 11.58 2.95
CA SER A 388 -16.10 12.50 3.25
C SER A 388 -15.30 12.14 4.51
N ASP A 389 -15.85 11.29 5.37
CA ASP A 389 -15.17 10.78 6.56
C ASP A 389 -14.14 9.71 6.20
N ALA A 390 -14.32 9.02 5.07
CA ALA A 390 -13.41 7.98 4.58
C ALA A 390 -12.54 8.43 3.40
N MET A 391 -12.91 9.49 2.68
CA MET A 391 -12.21 9.92 1.46
C MET A 391 -12.31 11.42 1.22
N GLU A 392 -11.26 12.01 0.67
CA GLU A 392 -11.28 13.36 0.06
C GLU A 392 -11.24 13.23 -1.47
N VAL A 393 -11.92 14.12 -2.21
CA VAL A 393 -11.83 14.13 -3.69
C VAL A 393 -10.40 14.46 -4.12
N ALA A 394 -9.77 13.55 -4.86
CA ALA A 394 -8.42 13.77 -5.37
C ALA A 394 -8.42 14.72 -6.58
N GLY A 395 -7.38 15.55 -6.67
CA GLY A 395 -7.12 16.42 -7.83
C GLY A 395 -5.83 16.09 -8.58
N GLY A 396 -4.90 15.38 -7.93
CA GLY A 396 -3.61 14.95 -8.46
C GLY A 396 -3.28 13.51 -8.09
N LEU A 397 -2.07 13.07 -8.43
CA LEU A 397 -1.57 11.71 -8.21
C LEU A 397 -0.68 11.59 -6.97
N ILE A 398 -0.29 12.72 -6.38
CA ILE A 398 0.48 12.77 -5.14
C ILE A 398 -0.49 12.91 -3.95
N SER A 399 -0.42 11.96 -3.01
CA SER A 399 -1.25 11.97 -1.80
C SER A 399 -0.92 13.16 -0.89
N PRO A 400 -1.89 13.66 -0.07
CA PRO A 400 -1.63 14.65 0.98
C PRO A 400 -0.50 14.28 1.96
N THR A 401 -0.14 13.01 2.03
CA THR A 401 0.89 12.46 2.91
C THR A 401 2.31 12.52 2.33
N VAL A 402 2.45 12.91 1.05
CA VAL A 402 3.69 12.83 0.28
C VAL A 402 4.20 14.23 -0.08
N THR A 403 5.52 14.41 -0.06
CA THR A 403 6.17 15.65 -0.51
C THR A 403 5.85 15.95 -1.98
N GLY A 404 5.62 17.24 -2.30
CA GLY A 404 5.19 17.65 -3.65
C GLY A 404 3.67 17.67 -3.86
N TYR A 405 2.87 17.40 -2.81
CA TYR A 405 1.42 17.55 -2.88
C TYR A 405 0.98 19.01 -3.08
N ASP A 406 0.24 19.27 -4.16
CA ASP A 406 -0.44 20.54 -4.43
C ASP A 406 -1.95 20.41 -4.21
N SER A 407 -2.44 20.96 -3.09
CA SER A 407 -3.87 20.92 -2.74
C SER A 407 -4.76 21.77 -3.65
N SER A 408 -4.18 22.70 -4.42
CA SER A 408 -4.92 23.54 -5.38
C SER A 408 -5.07 22.89 -6.75
N PHE A 409 -4.27 21.87 -7.06
CA PHE A 409 -4.31 21.20 -8.35
C PHE A 409 -5.61 20.40 -8.52
N ASP A 410 -6.33 20.69 -9.60
CA ASP A 410 -7.60 20.05 -9.99
C ASP A 410 -7.91 20.37 -11.48
N PRO A 411 -7.19 19.78 -12.44
CA PRO A 411 -7.28 20.15 -13.87
C PRO A 411 -8.66 19.85 -14.48
N PHE A 412 -9.45 18.98 -13.84
CA PHE A 412 -10.78 18.59 -14.29
C PHE A 412 -11.92 19.24 -13.49
N GLY A 413 -11.62 20.05 -12.47
CA GLY A 413 -12.60 20.74 -11.63
C GLY A 413 -13.44 19.80 -10.76
N LYS A 414 -12.91 18.63 -10.38
CA LYS A 414 -13.62 17.60 -9.62
C LYS A 414 -13.89 17.98 -8.18
N LYS A 415 -13.06 18.81 -7.55
CA LYS A 415 -13.29 19.28 -6.17
C LYS A 415 -14.56 20.14 -6.11
N ALA A 416 -14.76 21.01 -7.11
CA ALA A 416 -15.95 21.85 -7.22
C ALA A 416 -17.15 21.15 -7.88
N LYS A 417 -16.90 20.25 -8.85
CA LYS A 417 -17.92 19.51 -9.60
C LYS A 417 -17.69 18.00 -9.54
N PRO A 418 -17.82 17.37 -8.35
CA PRO A 418 -17.53 15.93 -8.19
C PRO A 418 -18.54 15.03 -8.91
N ALA A 419 -19.68 15.57 -9.35
CA ALA A 419 -20.66 14.88 -10.19
C ALA A 419 -20.28 14.81 -11.69
N GLY A 420 -19.15 15.40 -12.10
CA GLY A 420 -18.72 15.47 -13.49
C GLY A 420 -19.38 16.59 -14.30
N ASP A 421 -18.86 16.81 -15.52
CA ASP A 421 -19.34 17.79 -16.49
C ASP A 421 -19.72 17.08 -17.82
N PRO A 422 -20.91 16.44 -17.88
CA PRO A 422 -21.33 15.68 -19.05
C PRO A 422 -21.56 16.56 -20.28
N VAL A 423 -21.85 17.86 -20.11
CA VAL A 423 -22.04 18.81 -21.22
C VAL A 423 -20.71 19.06 -21.90
N LYS A 424 -19.66 19.39 -21.14
CA LYS A 424 -18.31 19.58 -21.68
C LYS A 424 -17.78 18.31 -22.33
N ALA A 425 -17.98 17.15 -21.69
CA ALA A 425 -17.58 15.87 -22.23
C ALA A 425 -18.30 15.53 -23.56
N LYS A 426 -19.61 15.77 -23.66
CA LYS A 426 -20.36 15.54 -24.90
C LYS A 426 -19.85 16.41 -26.05
N LYS A 427 -19.49 17.67 -25.78
CA LYS A 427 -18.87 18.55 -26.78
C LYS A 427 -17.54 18.00 -27.29
N LEU A 428 -16.67 17.52 -26.39
CA LEU A 428 -15.40 16.89 -26.77
C LEU A 428 -15.61 15.63 -27.62
N LEU A 429 -16.62 14.80 -27.30
CA LEU A 429 -16.98 13.65 -28.12
C LEU A 429 -17.54 14.03 -29.48
N GLN A 430 -18.32 15.12 -29.58
CA GLN A 430 -18.80 15.65 -30.86
C GLN A 430 -17.65 16.13 -31.73
N GLU A 431 -16.72 16.89 -31.16
CA GLU A 431 -15.52 17.36 -31.86
C GLU A 431 -14.59 16.22 -32.31
N ALA A 432 -14.59 15.09 -31.60
CA ALA A 432 -13.88 13.88 -31.99
C ALA A 432 -14.66 12.99 -32.98
N GLY A 433 -15.95 13.27 -33.22
CA GLY A 433 -16.84 12.41 -34.02
C GLY A 433 -17.11 11.05 -33.37
N LYS A 434 -17.14 10.97 -32.04
CA LYS A 434 -17.20 9.72 -31.25
C LYS A 434 -18.37 9.64 -30.27
N VAL A 435 -19.43 10.43 -30.47
CA VAL A 435 -20.68 10.25 -29.69
C VAL A 435 -21.23 8.84 -29.93
N GLY A 436 -21.62 8.16 -28.86
CA GLY A 436 -22.10 6.77 -28.89
C GLY A 436 -20.99 5.71 -28.90
N MET A 437 -19.72 6.11 -28.81
CA MET A 437 -18.59 5.18 -28.72
C MET A 437 -18.78 4.19 -27.57
N LYS A 438 -18.54 2.90 -27.83
CA LYS A 438 -18.49 1.85 -26.81
C LYS A 438 -17.38 2.16 -25.81
N LEU A 439 -17.68 2.05 -24.52
CA LEU A 439 -16.72 2.20 -23.43
C LEU A 439 -16.90 1.03 -22.45
N THR A 440 -15.93 0.13 -22.38
CA THR A 440 -15.91 -1.01 -21.46
C THR A 440 -15.33 -0.58 -20.11
N PHE A 441 -16.18 -0.55 -19.09
CA PHE A 441 -15.80 -0.21 -17.71
C PHE A 441 -15.61 -1.49 -16.89
N GLY A 442 -14.36 -1.86 -16.64
CA GLY A 442 -13.98 -2.94 -15.73
C GLY A 442 -14.11 -2.51 -14.27
N TYR A 443 -14.78 -3.31 -13.44
CA TYR A 443 -14.95 -3.00 -12.02
C TYR A 443 -14.85 -4.25 -11.15
N ILE A 444 -14.39 -4.06 -9.91
CA ILE A 444 -14.16 -5.15 -8.95
C ILE A 444 -15.48 -5.71 -8.42
N ASN A 445 -15.57 -7.04 -8.26
CA ASN A 445 -16.74 -7.70 -7.70
C ASN A 445 -16.79 -7.63 -6.17
N THR A 446 -17.05 -6.43 -5.64
CA THR A 446 -17.38 -6.20 -4.23
C THR A 446 -18.68 -5.40 -4.12
N PRO A 447 -19.34 -5.35 -2.94
CA PRO A 447 -20.50 -4.49 -2.73
C PRO A 447 -20.26 -3.03 -3.16
N GLU A 448 -19.10 -2.45 -2.80
CA GLU A 448 -18.70 -1.09 -3.18
C GLU A 448 -18.49 -0.98 -4.69
N GLY A 449 -17.80 -1.96 -5.28
CA GLY A 449 -17.59 -2.13 -6.72
C GLY A 449 -18.88 -2.06 -7.54
N GLN A 450 -19.89 -2.80 -7.12
CA GLN A 450 -21.21 -2.80 -7.76
C GLN A 450 -21.90 -1.43 -7.65
N GLN A 451 -21.81 -0.81 -6.48
CA GLN A 451 -22.45 0.48 -6.20
C GLN A 451 -21.84 1.62 -7.04
N TYR A 452 -20.52 1.83 -6.97
CA TYR A 452 -19.91 2.95 -7.69
C TYR A 452 -19.98 2.75 -9.20
N SER A 453 -19.79 1.53 -9.69
CA SER A 453 -19.70 1.27 -11.14
C SER A 453 -21.03 1.55 -11.83
N THR A 454 -22.15 1.18 -11.20
CA THR A 454 -23.51 1.46 -11.71
C THR A 454 -23.75 2.95 -11.90
N ALA A 455 -23.47 3.74 -10.86
CA ALA A 455 -23.71 5.18 -10.87
C ALA A 455 -22.75 5.93 -11.81
N MET A 456 -21.48 5.53 -11.84
CA MET A 456 -20.48 6.09 -12.76
C MET A 456 -20.83 5.79 -14.23
N ALA A 457 -21.25 4.57 -14.54
CA ALA A 457 -21.70 4.22 -15.88
C ALA A 457 -22.90 5.06 -16.34
N ALA A 458 -23.85 5.36 -15.44
CA ALA A 458 -24.96 6.25 -15.76
C ALA A 458 -24.51 7.69 -16.07
N GLY A 459 -23.52 8.23 -15.34
CA GLY A 459 -22.93 9.54 -15.61
C GLY A 459 -22.22 9.61 -16.97
N LEU A 460 -21.40 8.61 -17.28
CA LEU A 460 -20.72 8.49 -18.57
C LEU A 460 -21.71 8.34 -19.73
N LYS A 461 -22.81 7.60 -19.56
CA LYS A 461 -23.89 7.53 -20.55
C LYS A 461 -24.52 8.89 -20.85
N LYS A 462 -24.75 9.72 -19.82
CA LYS A 462 -25.26 11.10 -20.01
C LYS A 462 -24.31 11.99 -20.81
N ALA A 463 -23.00 11.74 -20.71
CA ALA A 463 -21.98 12.44 -21.50
C ALA A 463 -21.92 11.98 -22.97
N GLY A 464 -22.61 10.90 -23.35
CA GLY A 464 -22.69 10.41 -24.72
C GLY A 464 -21.88 9.15 -25.01
N PHE A 465 -21.37 8.44 -24.00
CA PHE A 465 -20.73 7.13 -24.16
C PHE A 465 -21.77 5.99 -24.17
N ASN A 466 -21.50 4.91 -24.91
CA ASN A 466 -22.22 3.64 -24.79
C ASN A 466 -21.47 2.72 -23.81
N VAL A 467 -21.77 2.86 -22.52
CA VAL A 467 -21.01 2.18 -21.45
C VAL A 467 -21.48 0.75 -21.24
N GLN A 468 -20.54 -0.19 -21.30
CA GLN A 468 -20.70 -1.59 -20.92
C GLN A 468 -19.91 -1.84 -19.64
N ARG A 469 -20.58 -2.27 -18.56
CA ARG A 469 -19.89 -2.65 -17.33
C ARG A 469 -19.46 -4.11 -17.44
N GLN A 470 -18.22 -4.39 -17.05
CA GLN A 470 -17.68 -5.73 -16.98
C GLN A 470 -17.14 -5.98 -15.59
N GLU A 471 -17.76 -6.95 -14.91
CA GLU A 471 -17.34 -7.39 -13.59
C GLU A 471 -16.01 -8.15 -13.67
N ILE A 472 -15.17 -7.95 -12.67
CA ILE A 472 -13.88 -8.61 -12.50
C ILE A 472 -13.85 -9.22 -11.09
N PRO A 473 -13.62 -10.53 -10.93
CA PRO A 473 -13.53 -11.16 -9.62
C PRO A 473 -12.46 -10.50 -8.73
N ALA A 474 -12.77 -10.30 -7.44
CA ALA A 474 -11.93 -9.55 -6.53
C ALA A 474 -10.54 -10.19 -6.33
N GLU A 475 -10.52 -11.53 -6.28
CA GLU A 475 -9.33 -12.34 -6.06
C GLU A 475 -8.32 -12.31 -7.21
N THR A 476 -8.72 -11.89 -8.41
CA THR A 476 -7.83 -11.76 -9.58
C THR A 476 -7.84 -10.35 -10.18
N TYR A 477 -8.35 -9.36 -9.45
CA TYR A 477 -8.61 -8.03 -10.00
C TYR A 477 -7.36 -7.39 -10.60
N TYR A 478 -6.29 -7.26 -9.80
CA TYR A 478 -5.03 -6.65 -10.21
C TYR A 478 -4.33 -7.45 -11.31
N ASP A 479 -4.37 -8.78 -11.25
CA ASP A 479 -3.87 -9.66 -12.31
C ASP A 479 -4.57 -9.43 -13.65
N GLN A 480 -5.88 -9.16 -13.64
CA GLN A 480 -6.65 -8.96 -14.86
C GLN A 480 -6.45 -7.57 -15.46
N ILE A 481 -6.39 -6.52 -14.64
CA ILE A 481 -6.15 -5.15 -15.13
C ILE A 481 -4.68 -4.89 -15.45
N GLY A 482 -3.75 -5.65 -14.85
CA GLY A 482 -2.31 -5.56 -15.11
C GLY A 482 -1.85 -6.25 -16.40
N LYS A 483 -2.74 -6.94 -17.12
CA LYS A 483 -2.44 -7.48 -18.46
C LYS A 483 -2.44 -6.36 -19.48
N VAL A 484 -1.42 -6.30 -20.32
CA VAL A 484 -1.29 -5.28 -21.38
C VAL A 484 -2.41 -5.38 -22.41
N ASN A 485 -2.91 -6.60 -22.66
CA ASN A 485 -3.98 -6.90 -23.60
C ASN A 485 -5.34 -7.17 -22.92
N ASN A 486 -5.59 -6.55 -21.77
CA ASN A 486 -6.88 -6.65 -21.09
C ASN A 486 -8.03 -6.09 -21.96
N ASN A 487 -9.28 -6.42 -21.59
CA ASN A 487 -10.47 -6.08 -22.40
C ASN A 487 -11.18 -4.79 -21.95
N TYR A 488 -10.54 -3.98 -21.11
CA TYR A 488 -11.18 -2.86 -20.43
C TYR A 488 -10.64 -1.52 -20.95
N ASP A 489 -11.53 -0.55 -21.14
CA ASP A 489 -11.15 0.80 -21.59
C ASP A 489 -10.87 1.71 -20.40
N ILE A 490 -11.65 1.54 -19.33
CA ILE A 490 -11.42 2.20 -18.03
C ILE A 490 -11.61 1.20 -16.89
N TYR A 491 -10.81 1.36 -15.83
CA TYR A 491 -10.86 0.54 -14.62
C TYR A 491 -10.17 1.25 -13.46
N HIS A 492 -10.69 1.02 -12.25
CA HIS A 492 -10.14 1.65 -11.06
C HIS A 492 -8.88 0.93 -10.57
N SER A 493 -7.89 1.67 -10.08
CA SER A 493 -6.80 1.16 -9.25
C SER A 493 -6.53 2.15 -8.11
N ALA A 494 -5.75 1.73 -7.12
CA ALA A 494 -5.18 2.64 -6.14
C ALA A 494 -3.70 2.33 -5.97
N TRP A 495 -2.91 3.35 -5.64
CA TRP A 495 -1.49 3.19 -5.34
C TRP A 495 -1.09 4.06 -4.16
N GLY A 496 -0.32 3.49 -3.24
CA GLY A 496 0.20 4.17 -2.07
C GLY A 496 1.70 4.34 -2.22
N ALA A 497 2.22 5.49 -1.82
CA ALA A 497 3.67 5.68 -1.81
C ALA A 497 4.33 4.68 -0.84
N ASP A 498 5.32 3.94 -1.31
CA ASP A 498 6.04 2.91 -0.52
C ASP A 498 6.92 3.56 0.57
N TRP A 499 7.34 4.81 0.33
CA TRP A 499 7.87 5.74 1.33
C TRP A 499 7.39 7.17 0.98
N PRO A 500 7.53 8.18 1.86
CA PRO A 500 7.02 9.55 1.66
C PRO A 500 7.65 10.39 0.54
N SER A 501 7.82 9.80 -0.64
CA SER A 501 8.33 10.39 -1.87
C SER A 501 7.54 9.87 -3.07
N ALA A 502 7.24 10.78 -4.00
CA ALA A 502 6.62 10.45 -5.27
C ALA A 502 7.54 9.64 -6.22
N SER A 503 8.82 9.42 -5.85
CA SER A 503 9.72 8.46 -6.52
C SER A 503 9.21 7.02 -6.49
N THR A 504 8.27 6.70 -5.58
CA THR A 504 7.60 5.40 -5.49
C THR A 504 6.18 5.40 -6.04
N VAL A 505 5.72 6.52 -6.58
CA VAL A 505 4.36 6.66 -7.15
C VAL A 505 4.45 6.82 -8.65
N ILE A 506 5.22 7.81 -9.11
CA ILE A 506 5.24 8.19 -10.52
C ILE A 506 5.95 7.13 -11.38
N PRO A 507 7.19 6.70 -11.08
CA PRO A 507 7.88 5.74 -11.94
C PRO A 507 7.18 4.37 -12.06
N PRO A 508 6.73 3.70 -10.96
CA PRO A 508 6.06 2.41 -11.06
C PRO A 508 4.78 2.44 -11.90
N LEU A 509 4.05 3.56 -11.87
CA LEU A 509 2.76 3.69 -12.53
C LEU A 509 2.84 4.25 -13.96
N TYR A 510 3.90 4.98 -14.31
CA TYR A 510 3.90 5.78 -15.55
C TYR A 510 5.20 5.77 -16.36
N ASP A 511 6.25 5.08 -15.91
CA ASP A 511 7.45 4.85 -16.73
C ASP A 511 7.11 3.90 -17.88
N GLY A 512 7.34 4.35 -19.12
CA GLY A 512 7.07 3.60 -20.34
C GLY A 512 7.89 2.32 -20.46
N ARG A 513 9.07 2.29 -19.84
CA ARG A 513 9.99 1.15 -19.84
C ARG A 513 9.51 0.02 -18.93
N ALA A 514 8.56 0.31 -18.03
CA ALA A 514 7.96 -0.67 -17.13
C ALA A 514 6.72 -1.37 -17.71
N VAL A 515 6.25 -1.01 -18.91
CA VAL A 515 5.05 -1.61 -19.51
C VAL A 515 5.28 -3.08 -19.85
N ALA A 516 4.66 -3.95 -19.08
CA ALA A 516 4.69 -5.41 -19.24
C ALA A 516 3.48 -6.03 -18.52
N ASP A 517 3.19 -7.30 -18.79
CA ASP A 517 2.17 -8.04 -18.04
C ASP A 517 2.55 -8.10 -16.55
N GLY A 518 1.59 -7.79 -15.68
CA GLY A 518 1.78 -7.73 -14.23
C GLY A 518 2.40 -6.41 -13.73
N SER A 519 2.70 -5.46 -14.61
CA SER A 519 3.19 -4.13 -14.23
C SER A 519 2.08 -3.25 -13.66
N ALA A 520 2.46 -2.37 -12.74
CA ALA A 520 1.57 -1.37 -12.14
C ALA A 520 1.29 -0.18 -13.07
N ASN A 521 1.93 -0.09 -14.25
CA ASN A 521 1.58 0.91 -15.27
C ASN A 521 0.25 0.54 -15.97
N TYR A 522 -0.83 0.67 -15.21
CA TYR A 522 -2.19 0.27 -15.56
C TYR A 522 -2.78 1.07 -16.70
N SER A 523 -2.40 2.34 -16.86
CA SER A 523 -2.86 3.17 -18.00
C SER A 523 -2.04 2.94 -19.27
N HIS A 524 -0.95 2.18 -19.16
CA HIS A 524 0.00 1.87 -20.23
C HIS A 524 0.62 3.12 -20.86
N VAL A 525 0.97 4.09 -20.01
CA VAL A 525 1.74 5.27 -20.44
C VAL A 525 3.05 4.79 -21.02
N ASN A 526 3.39 5.29 -22.21
CA ASN A 526 4.67 5.11 -22.87
C ASN A 526 5.01 6.40 -23.61
N ASP A 527 5.41 7.41 -22.84
CA ASP A 527 5.64 8.77 -23.30
C ASP A 527 7.12 9.14 -23.08
N PRO A 528 7.91 9.40 -24.15
CA PRO A 528 9.34 9.66 -24.03
C PRO A 528 9.69 10.88 -23.16
N LYS A 529 8.78 11.85 -23.04
CA LYS A 529 8.98 13.01 -22.17
C LYS A 529 8.77 12.62 -20.71
N VAL A 530 7.79 11.77 -20.39
CA VAL A 530 7.61 11.23 -19.04
C VAL A 530 8.84 10.43 -18.63
N ASP A 531 9.35 9.55 -19.50
CA ASP A 531 10.54 8.75 -19.23
C ASP A 531 11.78 9.62 -18.95
N ALA A 532 12.00 10.65 -19.79
CA ALA A 532 13.12 11.58 -19.61
C ALA A 532 12.99 12.44 -18.34
N ASP A 533 11.78 12.89 -18.00
CA ASP A 533 11.56 13.65 -16.77
C ASP A 533 11.74 12.76 -15.52
N ILE A 534 11.33 11.48 -15.58
CA ILE A 534 11.57 10.48 -14.50
C ILE A 534 13.08 10.29 -14.30
N ASP A 535 13.85 10.11 -15.37
CA ASP A 535 15.31 9.97 -15.28
C ASP A 535 15.97 11.20 -14.64
N ALA A 536 15.53 12.39 -15.05
CA ALA A 536 16.02 13.65 -14.48
C ALA A 536 15.66 13.79 -12.99
N ALA A 537 14.43 13.44 -12.59
CA ALA A 537 13.97 13.52 -11.21
C ALA A 537 14.72 12.54 -10.29
N ASN A 538 14.97 11.31 -10.77
CA ASN A 538 15.73 10.29 -10.02
C ASN A 538 17.19 10.69 -9.76
N ALA A 539 17.78 11.57 -10.58
CA ALA A 539 19.15 12.06 -10.39
C ALA A 539 19.27 13.17 -9.33
N ILE A 540 18.14 13.70 -8.81
CA ILE A 540 18.13 14.80 -7.84
C ILE A 540 18.25 14.24 -6.41
N THR A 541 19.32 14.60 -5.71
CA THR A 541 19.56 14.18 -4.31
C THR A 541 19.00 15.16 -3.28
N ASP A 542 18.64 16.37 -3.68
CA ASP A 542 17.99 17.36 -2.80
C ASP A 542 16.49 17.07 -2.71
N PRO A 543 15.94 16.77 -1.51
CA PRO A 543 14.54 16.34 -1.38
C PRO A 543 13.52 17.38 -1.87
N ALA A 544 13.76 18.67 -1.65
CA ALA A 544 12.82 19.72 -2.06
C ALA A 544 12.79 19.89 -3.59
N LYS A 545 13.95 19.85 -4.25
CA LYS A 545 14.04 19.86 -5.71
C LYS A 545 13.46 18.59 -6.33
N SER A 546 13.67 17.43 -5.70
CA SER A 546 13.09 16.15 -6.15
C SER A 546 11.56 16.19 -6.09
N ALA A 547 10.99 16.64 -4.96
CA ALA A 547 9.55 16.80 -4.81
C ALA A 547 8.93 17.74 -5.87
N ALA A 548 9.58 18.88 -6.16
CA ALA A 548 9.12 19.80 -7.20
C ALA A 548 9.21 19.20 -8.61
N ALA A 549 10.20 18.35 -8.88
CA ALA A 549 10.30 17.63 -10.15
C ALA A 549 9.17 16.61 -10.30
N TRP A 550 8.86 15.84 -9.25
CA TRP A 550 7.73 14.89 -9.27
C TRP A 550 6.38 15.57 -9.43
N GLU A 551 6.15 16.70 -8.74
CA GLU A 551 4.93 17.50 -8.88
C GLU A 551 4.73 17.96 -10.34
N LYS A 552 5.81 18.36 -11.03
CA LYS A 552 5.74 18.75 -12.44
C LYS A 552 5.32 17.59 -13.34
N ILE A 553 5.78 16.37 -13.06
CA ILE A 553 5.42 15.17 -13.82
C ILE A 553 3.95 14.80 -13.55
N ASP A 554 3.49 14.84 -12.29
CA ASP A 554 2.07 14.66 -11.91
C ASP A 554 1.17 15.60 -12.72
N LYS A 555 1.52 16.89 -12.76
CA LYS A 555 0.77 17.89 -13.54
C LYS A 555 0.73 17.54 -15.02
N TYR A 556 1.87 17.19 -15.63
CA TYR A 556 1.96 16.83 -17.05
C TYR A 556 1.13 15.57 -17.39
N LEU A 557 1.15 14.54 -16.54
CA LEU A 557 0.34 13.33 -16.72
C LEU A 557 -1.15 13.67 -16.80
N LEU A 558 -1.63 14.60 -15.97
CA LEU A 558 -3.05 14.94 -15.91
C LEU A 558 -3.49 16.02 -16.91
N THR A 559 -2.61 16.92 -17.36
CA THR A 559 -2.96 17.99 -18.32
C THR A 559 -2.64 17.64 -19.77
N ASP A 560 -1.51 16.95 -19.98
CA ASP A 560 -0.95 16.72 -21.31
C ASP A 560 -1.19 15.30 -21.80
N VAL A 561 -0.90 14.31 -20.97
CA VAL A 561 -1.11 12.88 -21.31
C VAL A 561 -2.60 12.51 -21.12
N VAL A 562 -3.22 12.93 -20.02
CA VAL A 562 -4.60 12.64 -19.62
C VAL A 562 -4.85 11.12 -19.58
N ASN A 563 -4.02 10.38 -18.85
CA ASN A 563 -4.04 8.92 -18.80
C ASN A 563 -4.90 8.34 -17.66
N VAL A 564 -5.22 9.15 -16.65
CA VAL A 564 -6.00 8.74 -15.48
C VAL A 564 -6.93 9.86 -15.02
N VAL A 565 -7.94 9.51 -14.23
CA VAL A 565 -8.79 10.45 -13.49
C VAL A 565 -8.64 10.18 -12.01
N PRO A 566 -7.99 11.06 -11.23
CA PRO A 566 -7.94 10.91 -9.77
C PRO A 566 -9.35 10.82 -9.18
N THR A 567 -9.57 9.88 -8.27
CA THR A 567 -10.86 9.65 -7.64
C THR A 567 -10.83 10.11 -6.18
N ALA A 568 -9.93 9.60 -5.36
CA ALA A 568 -9.92 9.88 -3.94
C ALA A 568 -8.52 9.85 -3.31
N TYR A 569 -8.29 10.75 -2.35
CA TYR A 569 -7.29 10.56 -1.30
C TYR A 569 -7.94 9.79 -0.17
N TYR A 570 -7.34 8.66 0.20
CA TYR A 570 -7.94 7.75 1.18
C TYR A 570 -7.70 8.25 2.60
N LYS A 571 -8.73 8.13 3.42
CA LYS A 571 -8.65 8.17 4.87
C LYS A 571 -9.05 6.81 5.40
N GLN A 572 -8.69 6.54 6.64
CA GLN A 572 -9.12 5.35 7.32
C GLN A 572 -9.58 5.72 8.72
N VAL A 573 -10.69 5.13 9.13
CA VAL A 573 -11.13 5.12 10.52
C VAL A 573 -11.22 3.67 10.94
N GLN A 574 -10.48 3.29 11.97
CA GLN A 574 -10.52 1.95 12.53
C GLN A 574 -11.01 2.02 13.96
N ILE A 575 -11.70 0.97 14.41
CA ILE A 575 -12.18 0.82 15.80
C ILE A 575 -11.57 -0.45 16.40
N ALA A 576 -11.43 -0.49 17.71
CA ALA A 576 -11.04 -1.69 18.45
C ALA A 576 -11.97 -1.97 19.64
N GLY A 577 -11.86 -3.18 20.18
CA GLY A 577 -12.50 -3.59 21.42
C GLY A 577 -12.02 -2.75 22.62
N SER A 578 -12.86 -2.62 23.64
CA SER A 578 -12.61 -1.73 24.78
C SER A 578 -11.37 -2.07 25.60
N LYS A 579 -10.94 -3.34 25.60
CA LYS A 579 -9.74 -3.82 26.31
C LYS A 579 -8.45 -3.64 25.52
N VAL A 580 -8.52 -3.28 24.24
CA VAL A 580 -7.33 -2.98 23.45
C VAL A 580 -6.76 -1.61 23.85
N GLY A 581 -5.49 -1.60 24.25
CA GLY A 581 -4.70 -0.41 24.55
C GLY A 581 -3.62 -0.18 23.50
N GLY A 582 -3.00 1.01 23.53
CA GLY A 582 -1.91 1.37 22.61
C GLY A 582 -2.38 1.81 21.22
N LEU A 583 -3.68 2.05 21.05
CA LEU A 583 -4.27 2.49 19.80
C LEU A 583 -3.69 3.84 19.35
N VAL A 584 -3.06 3.81 18.18
CA VAL A 584 -2.52 4.98 17.50
C VAL A 584 -2.60 4.75 15.99
N TYR A 585 -2.88 5.80 15.23
CA TYR A 585 -2.75 5.76 13.77
C TYR A 585 -1.29 5.97 13.41
N ASP A 586 -0.65 4.98 12.78
CA ASP A 586 0.70 5.11 12.25
C ASP A 586 0.65 5.50 10.78
N ASN A 587 1.26 6.63 10.46
CA ASN A 587 1.20 7.22 9.13
C ASN A 587 2.02 6.48 8.06
N VAL A 588 3.02 5.70 8.46
CA VAL A 588 3.82 4.89 7.53
C VAL A 588 3.10 3.59 7.22
N ILE A 589 2.49 2.97 8.23
CA ILE A 589 1.65 1.78 8.04
C ILE A 589 0.33 2.16 7.34
N GLY A 590 -0.16 3.37 7.58
CA GLY A 590 -1.44 3.85 7.07
C GLY A 590 -2.64 3.23 7.80
N GLY A 591 -2.49 2.89 9.09
CA GLY A 591 -3.48 2.19 9.92
C GLY A 591 -3.06 2.09 11.39
N ILE A 592 -3.73 1.24 12.17
CA ILE A 592 -3.37 0.92 13.56
C ILE A 592 -1.95 0.36 13.61
N ASP A 593 -1.10 0.88 14.51
CA ASP A 593 0.23 0.31 14.76
C ASP A 593 0.15 -0.98 15.61
N PRO A 594 0.38 -2.18 15.03
CA PRO A 594 0.29 -3.41 15.79
C PRO A 594 1.44 -3.58 16.80
N ARG A 595 2.57 -2.87 16.62
CA ARG A 595 3.80 -3.01 17.44
C ARG A 595 3.65 -2.45 18.85
N ARG A 596 2.54 -1.75 19.12
CA ARG A 596 2.28 -0.99 20.36
C ARG A 596 1.08 -1.49 21.14
N LEU A 597 0.32 -2.43 20.55
CA LEU A 597 -0.92 -2.92 21.13
C LEU A 597 -0.66 -3.75 22.39
N TYR A 598 -1.57 -3.63 23.35
CA TYR A 598 -1.58 -4.41 24.58
C TYR A 598 -3.02 -4.63 25.07
N ILE A 599 -3.21 -5.54 26.02
CA ILE A 599 -4.49 -5.78 26.68
C ILE A 599 -4.48 -5.08 28.06
N LYS A 600 -5.49 -4.24 28.33
CA LYS A 600 -5.59 -3.38 29.53
C LYS A 600 -5.80 -4.13 30.84
#